data_AF-A0A1Z9J8G9-F1
#
_entry.id   AF-A0A1Z9J8G9-F1
#
_cell.length_a   1.000
_cell.length_b   1.000
_cell.length_c   1.000
_cell.angle_alpha   90.00
_cell.angle_beta   90.00
_cell.angle_gamma   90.00
#
_symmetry.space_group_name_H-M   'P 1'
#
loop_
_entity.id
_entity.type
_entity.pdbx_description
1 polymer ?
#
loop_
_entity_poly.entity_id
_entity_poly.type
_entity_poly.pdbx_seq_one_letter_code
_entity_poly.pdbx_strand_id
1 'polypeptide(L)'
;MEKLFAMSILEMSFVPVSREPSSADSVLVDPTTGIAAVAFKEGFSYLYKNVDTKEIKNLLKDKNISVDEWVNNNLKKPKVSCYFLCKKR
;
A
#
# COMPACT_ATOMS: atom_id res chain seq x y z
N MET A 1 18.77 -15.75 19.47
CA MET A 1 18.73 -14.39 18.89
C MET A 1 18.34 -14.39 17.42
N GLU A 2 18.60 -15.47 16.66
CA GLU A 2 18.23 -15.60 15.24
C GLU A 2 16.72 -15.78 14.97
N LYS A 3 15.95 -16.34 15.91
CA LYS A 3 14.50 -16.53 15.75
C LYS A 3 13.70 -15.21 15.69
N LEU A 4 14.19 -14.15 16.32
CA LEU A 4 13.55 -12.82 16.31
C LEU A 4 13.73 -12.09 14.96
N PHE A 5 14.82 -12.37 14.24
CA PHE A 5 15.10 -11.74 12.95
C PHE A 5 14.37 -12.44 11.79
N ALA A 6 14.07 -13.74 11.92
CA ALA A 6 13.27 -14.48 10.94
C ALA A 6 11.75 -14.20 11.07
N MET A 7 11.25 -13.90 12.27
CA MET A 7 9.84 -13.54 12.49
C MET A 7 9.44 -12.18 11.88
N SER A 8 10.38 -11.28 11.60
CA SER A 8 10.09 -9.96 11.03
C SER A 8 9.87 -9.95 9.51
N ILE A 9 10.25 -11.02 8.81
CA ILE A 9 10.13 -11.12 7.34
C ILE A 9 8.87 -11.91 6.93
N LEU A 10 8.29 -12.71 7.84
CA LEU A 10 7.24 -13.70 7.54
C LEU A 10 5.78 -13.24 7.76
N GLU A 11 5.52 -12.04 8.25
CA GLU A 11 4.14 -11.54 8.46
C GLU A 11 3.69 -10.45 7.46
N MET A 12 4.40 -10.25 6.35
CA MET A 12 3.92 -9.34 5.30
C MET A 12 2.82 -10.02 4.48
N SER A 13 1.57 -9.80 4.90
CA SER A 13 0.36 -10.32 4.23
C SER A 13 -0.19 -9.27 3.25
N PHE A 14 0.52 -9.07 2.14
CA PHE A 14 0.04 -8.15 1.11
C PHE A 14 -1.31 -8.62 0.55
N VAL A 15 -2.31 -7.76 0.69
CA VAL A 15 -3.65 -7.94 0.12
C VAL A 15 -3.77 -7.06 -1.12
N PRO A 16 -4.09 -7.63 -2.30
CA PRO A 16 -4.32 -6.84 -3.49
C PRO A 16 -5.66 -6.09 -3.41
N VAL A 17 -5.64 -4.83 -3.86
CA VAL A 17 -6.82 -4.00 -4.03
C VAL A 17 -6.95 -3.68 -5.51
N SER A 18 -7.99 -4.22 -6.14
CA SER A 18 -8.33 -3.97 -7.53
C SER A 18 -9.74 -3.42 -7.62
N ARG A 19 -9.87 -2.18 -8.09
CA ARG A 19 -11.14 -1.46 -8.31
C ARG A 19 -10.97 -0.55 -9.50
N GLU A 20 -11.97 -0.53 -10.38
CA GLU A 20 -12.02 0.40 -11.50
C GLU A 20 -13.10 1.46 -11.28
N PRO A 21 -12.90 2.70 -11.77
CA PRO A 21 -11.69 3.22 -12.41
C PRO A 21 -10.61 3.62 -11.38
N SER A 22 -9.33 3.46 -11.76
CA SER A 22 -8.19 3.95 -10.98
C SER A 22 -7.00 4.34 -11.87
N SER A 23 -6.25 5.35 -11.44
CA SER A 23 -4.92 5.72 -11.94
C SER A 23 -3.82 4.73 -11.56
N ALA A 24 -4.06 3.90 -10.54
CA ALA A 24 -3.21 2.78 -10.19
C ALA A 24 -3.49 1.59 -11.12
N ASP A 25 -2.41 0.95 -11.59
CA ASP A 25 -2.43 -0.33 -12.29
C ASP A 25 -2.54 -1.48 -11.27
N SER A 26 -1.88 -1.33 -10.12
CA SER A 26 -2.01 -2.28 -9.00
C SER A 26 -1.77 -1.59 -7.66
N VAL A 27 -2.52 -2.02 -6.64
CA VAL A 27 -2.32 -1.62 -5.26
C VAL A 27 -2.23 -2.86 -4.39
N LEU A 28 -1.16 -2.96 -3.60
CA LEU A 28 -0.98 -3.97 -2.56
C LEU A 28 -0.92 -3.27 -1.22
N VAL A 29 -1.64 -3.77 -0.23
CA VAL A 29 -1.64 -3.20 1.13
C VAL A 29 -1.40 -4.26 2.17
N ASP A 30 -0.70 -3.89 3.24
CA ASP A 30 -0.48 -4.74 4.40
C ASP A 30 -1.15 -4.09 5.63
N PRO A 31 -2.30 -4.63 6.09
CA PRO A 31 -3.03 -4.09 7.24
C PRO A 31 -2.34 -4.35 8.58
N THR A 32 -1.30 -5.18 8.62
CA THR A 32 -0.53 -5.51 9.82
C THR A 32 0.64 -4.54 9.97
N THR A 33 1.39 -4.32 8.89
CA THR A 33 2.63 -3.52 8.94
C THR A 33 2.44 -2.05 8.55
N GLY A 34 1.28 -1.67 7.99
CA GLY A 34 1.04 -0.28 7.56
C GLY A 34 1.83 0.08 6.30
N ILE A 35 2.01 -0.90 5.41
CA ILE A 35 2.72 -0.76 4.14
C ILE A 35 1.71 -0.75 2.99
N ALA A 36 1.93 0.12 1.99
CA ALA A 36 1.21 0.06 0.73
C ALA A 36 2.21 0.13 -0.44
N ALA A 37 2.05 -0.71 -1.45
CA ALA A 37 2.78 -0.61 -2.71
C ALA A 37 1.79 -0.22 -3.80
N VAL A 38 2.12 0.82 -4.57
CA VAL A 38 1.27 1.31 -5.66
C VAL A 38 2.10 1.35 -6.94
N ALA A 39 1.62 0.64 -7.96
CA ALA A 39 2.09 0.80 -9.32
C ALA A 39 1.07 1.65 -10.08
N PHE A 40 1.52 2.77 -10.66
CA PHE A 40 0.69 3.66 -11.45
C PHE A 40 0.71 3.28 -12.92
N LYS A 41 -0.38 3.55 -13.65
CA LYS A 41 -0.50 3.28 -15.09
C LYS A 41 0.55 4.00 -15.94
N GLU A 42 1.07 5.12 -15.44
CA GLU A 42 2.18 5.87 -16.04
C GLU A 42 3.55 5.14 -15.93
N GLY A 43 3.58 3.98 -15.25
CA GLY A 43 4.74 3.10 -15.16
C GLY A 43 5.57 3.27 -13.89
N PHE A 44 5.26 4.24 -13.02
CA PHE A 44 6.00 4.44 -11.77
C PHE A 44 5.45 3.58 -10.64
N SER A 45 6.33 2.96 -9.85
CA SER A 45 5.97 2.19 -8.66
C SER A 45 6.61 2.73 -7.40
N TYR A 46 5.84 2.79 -6.32
CA TYR A 46 6.25 3.34 -5.04
C TYR A 46 5.85 2.41 -3.88
N LEU A 47 6.66 2.44 -2.83
CA LEU A 47 6.38 1.81 -1.54
C LEU A 47 6.14 2.90 -0.50
N TYR A 48 5.02 2.80 0.20
CA TYR A 48 4.62 3.69 1.27
C TYR A 48 4.71 2.95 2.59
N LYS A 49 5.35 3.57 3.58
CA LYS A 49 5.46 3.05 4.95
C LYS A 49 4.78 4.00 5.93
N ASN A 50 4.41 3.49 7.10
CA ASN A 50 3.67 4.22 8.14
C ASN A 50 2.28 4.69 7.69
N VAL A 51 1.67 3.95 6.77
CA VAL A 51 0.27 4.13 6.41
C VAL A 51 -0.58 3.64 7.59
N ASP A 52 -1.64 4.37 7.89
CA ASP A 52 -2.51 4.03 9.02
C ASP A 52 -3.20 2.68 8.79
N THR A 53 -2.93 1.70 9.66
CA THR A 53 -3.47 0.34 9.50
C THR A 53 -4.99 0.32 9.62
N LYS A 54 -5.61 1.28 10.32
CA LYS A 54 -7.07 1.42 10.34
C LYS A 54 -7.62 1.85 8.98
N GLU A 55 -6.94 2.78 8.31
CA GLU A 55 -7.33 3.24 6.97
C GLU A 55 -7.12 2.15 5.92
N ILE A 56 -6.10 1.31 6.06
CA ILE A 56 -5.95 0.11 5.22
C ILE A 56 -7.10 -0.87 5.48
N LYS A 57 -7.43 -1.15 6.74
CA LYS A 57 -8.54 -2.05 7.08
C LYS A 57 -9.88 -1.51 6.56
N ASN A 58 -10.10 -0.20 6.62
CA ASN A 58 -11.29 0.44 6.06
C ASN A 58 -11.32 0.29 4.54
N LEU A 59 -10.19 0.53 3.85
CA LEU A 59 -10.09 0.26 2.41
C LEU A 59 -10.48 -1.19 2.10
N LEU A 60 -9.96 -2.17 2.84
CA LEU A 60 -10.24 -3.58 2.58
C LEU A 60 -11.70 -3.98 2.85
N LYS A 61 -12.35 -3.37 3.85
CA LYS A 61 -13.74 -3.67 4.22
C LYS A 61 -14.76 -2.97 3.34
N ASP A 62 -14.56 -1.68 3.06
CA ASP A 62 -15.46 -0.88 2.26
C ASP A 62 -15.03 -0.91 0.79
N LYS A 63 -15.82 -1.63 -0.01
CA LYS A 63 -15.60 -1.79 -1.45
C LYS A 63 -16.03 -0.57 -2.26
N ASN A 64 -16.76 0.39 -1.67
CA ASN A 64 -17.21 1.60 -2.34
C ASN A 64 -16.14 2.70 -2.37
N ILE A 65 -15.09 2.59 -1.55
CA ILE A 65 -13.97 3.54 -1.55
C ILE A 65 -13.21 3.44 -2.87
N SER A 66 -13.10 4.57 -3.57
CA SER A 66 -12.24 4.69 -4.75
C SER A 66 -10.77 4.54 -4.36
N VAL A 67 -10.01 3.78 -5.16
CA VAL A 67 -8.57 3.58 -4.95
C VAL A 67 -7.82 4.91 -5.07
N ASP A 68 -8.18 5.74 -6.05
CA ASP A 68 -7.51 7.03 -6.28
C ASP A 68 -7.76 8.02 -5.14
N GLU A 69 -8.99 8.05 -4.63
CA GLU A 69 -9.34 8.85 -3.47
C GLU A 69 -8.56 8.39 -2.24
N TRP A 70 -8.52 7.07 -1.99
CA TRP A 70 -7.79 6.52 -0.85
C TRP A 70 -6.29 6.81 -0.94
N VAL A 71 -5.69 6.63 -2.12
CA VAL A 71 -4.27 6.94 -2.37
C VAL A 71 -3.97 8.40 -2.05
N ASN A 72 -4.78 9.33 -2.57
CA ASN A 72 -4.59 10.76 -2.36
C ASN A 72 -4.76 11.15 -0.88
N ASN A 73 -5.76 10.61 -0.21
CA ASN A 73 -6.09 10.97 1.17
C ASN A 73 -5.15 10.32 2.20
N ASN A 74 -4.59 9.14 1.90
CA ASN A 74 -3.84 8.37 2.89
C ASN A 74 -2.34 8.30 2.64
N LEU A 75 -1.88 8.33 1.39
CA LEU A 75 -0.46 8.13 1.07
C LEU A 75 0.35 9.44 1.00
N LYS A 76 -0.34 10.59 0.98
CA LYS A 76 0.27 11.93 0.99
C LYS A 76 0.33 12.57 2.39
N LYS A 77 -0.07 11.83 3.43
CA LYS A 77 -0.06 12.32 4.83
C LYS A 77 1.39 12.54 5.30
N PRO A 78 1.70 13.58 6.11
CA PRO A 78 3.07 13.90 6.54
C PRO A 78 3.81 12.76 7.26
N LYS A 79 3.07 11.86 7.93
CA LYS A 79 3.63 10.71 8.65
C LYS A 79 4.01 9.54 7.72
N VAL A 80 3.56 9.55 6.47
CA VAL A 80 3.80 8.47 5.50
C VAL A 80 5.10 8.73 4.78
N SER A 81 5.99 7.75 4.82
CA SER A 81 7.23 7.78 4.04
C SER A 81 7.00 7.17 2.67
N CYS A 82 7.51 7.80 1.61
CA CYS A 82 7.40 7.34 0.24
C CYS A 82 8.78 6.95 -0.31
N TYR A 83 8.88 5.76 -0.88
CA TYR A 83 10.10 5.23 -1.48
C TYR A 83 9.82 4.85 -2.93
N PHE A 84 10.61 5.38 -3.86
CA PHE A 84 10.57 4.95 -5.24
C PHE A 84 11.10 3.52 -5.37
N LEU A 85 10.35 2.65 -6.05
CA LEU A 85 10.76 1.28 -6.30
C LEU A 85 11.38 1.13 -7.69
N CYS A 86 10.60 1.41 -8.73
CA CYS A 86 11.02 1.25 -10.11
C CYS A 86 10.12 2.02 -11.08
N LYS A 87 10.57 2.13 -12.33
CA LYS A 87 9.79 2.61 -13.47
C LYS A 87 9.72 1.48 -14.51
N LYS A 88 8.51 1.09 -14.90
CA LYS A 88 8.25 0.17 -16.01
C LYS A 88 8.83 0.79 -17.27
N ARG A 89 9.79 0.11 -17.89
CA ARG A 89 10.45 0.53 -19.13
C ARG A 89 9.53 0.30 -20.32
#